data_AF-A0A7S1PQB9-F1
#
_entry.id   AF-A0A7S1PQB9-F1
#
_cell.length_a   1.000
_cell.length_b   1.000
_cell.length_c   1.000
_cell.angle_alpha   90.00
_cell.angle_beta   90.00
_cell.angle_gamma   90.00
#
_symmetry.space_group_name_H-M   'P 1'
#
loop_
_entity.id
_entity.type
_entity.pdbx_description
1 polymer ?
#
loop_
_entity_poly.entity_id
_entity_poly.type
_entity_poly.pdbx_seq_one_letter_code
_entity_poly.pdbx_strand_id
1 'polypeptide(L)'
;VDYQRLPCRKEGCIEDSDAFISLLTEDFGFDVADIRQLRDDHPQRLPTRRNINAALRWLVGGAKAGDHLLFHYSGHGGQGGGEAGLDESLVPSDYQQSGAISDDELWRALVRGLPQGARLTVLLDCGHQGAALELPYHLSLLEGGLAELRRGPRPAADGGGEVC
;
A
#
# COMPACT_ATOMS: atom_id res chain seq x y z
N VAL A 1 -4.30 -9.51 -5.41
CA VAL A 1 -4.83 -9.29 -6.77
C VAL A 1 -4.15 -10.29 -7.69
N ASP A 2 -4.93 -11.17 -8.29
CA ASP A 2 -4.41 -12.30 -9.06
C ASP A 2 -4.40 -12.07 -10.58
N TYR A 3 -5.09 -11.03 -11.03
CA TYR A 3 -5.23 -10.66 -12.44
C TYR A 3 -5.84 -11.80 -13.28
N GLN A 4 -6.83 -12.51 -12.74
CA GLN A 4 -7.40 -13.75 -13.32
C GLN A 4 -7.86 -13.65 -14.79
N ARG A 5 -8.14 -12.44 -15.28
CA ARG A 5 -8.62 -12.17 -16.65
C ARG A 5 -7.57 -11.52 -17.55
N LEU A 6 -6.33 -11.42 -17.11
CA LEU A 6 -5.25 -10.74 -17.83
C LEU A 6 -4.06 -11.69 -18.04
N PRO A 7 -3.22 -11.44 -19.07
CA PRO A 7 -2.02 -12.26 -19.32
C PRO A 7 -0.99 -12.24 -18.19
N CYS A 8 -0.99 -11.20 -17.37
CA CYS A 8 -0.08 -11.02 -16.23
C CYS A 8 -0.60 -11.68 -14.94
N ARG A 9 -1.14 -12.90 -15.04
CA ARG A 9 -1.70 -13.61 -13.88
C ARG A 9 -0.63 -13.83 -12.80
N LYS A 10 -0.99 -13.65 -11.54
CA LYS A 10 -0.21 -14.00 -10.34
C LYS A 10 -1.11 -14.86 -9.46
N GLU A 11 -0.62 -16.00 -8.98
CA GLU A 11 -1.37 -16.88 -8.09
C GLU A 11 -0.87 -16.68 -6.65
N GLY A 12 -1.73 -16.93 -5.67
CA GLY A 12 -1.39 -16.83 -4.24
C GLY A 12 -1.77 -15.50 -3.58
N CYS A 13 -2.01 -14.42 -4.34
CA CYS A 13 -2.26 -13.12 -3.72
C CYS A 13 -3.64 -13.01 -3.04
N ILE A 14 -4.62 -13.79 -3.51
CA ILE A 14 -5.90 -13.96 -2.83
C ILE A 14 -5.70 -14.73 -1.53
N GLU A 15 -4.95 -15.82 -1.55
CA GLU A 15 -4.62 -16.64 -0.38
C GLU A 15 -3.83 -15.84 0.67
N ASP A 16 -2.86 -15.01 0.25
CA ASP A 16 -2.12 -14.09 1.13
C ASP A 16 -3.08 -13.12 1.82
N SER A 17 -4.07 -12.61 1.08
CA SER A 17 -5.07 -11.71 1.64
C SER A 17 -5.91 -12.42 2.68
N ASP A 18 -6.32 -13.67 2.45
CA ASP A 18 -7.13 -14.44 3.39
C ASP A 18 -6.34 -14.81 4.64
N ALA A 19 -5.08 -15.22 4.49
CA ALA A 19 -4.18 -15.49 5.60
C ALA A 19 -3.97 -14.23 6.46
N PHE A 20 -3.84 -13.05 5.85
CA PHE A 20 -3.72 -11.80 6.58
C PHE A 20 -5.01 -11.45 7.34
N ILE A 21 -6.19 -11.68 6.76
CA ILE A 21 -7.46 -11.50 7.49
C ILE A 21 -7.52 -12.42 8.71
N SER A 22 -7.23 -13.71 8.55
CA SER A 22 -7.19 -14.67 9.65
C SER A 22 -6.25 -14.22 10.76
N LEU A 23 -5.01 -13.82 10.43
CA LEU A 23 -4.05 -13.27 11.38
C LEU A 23 -4.64 -12.07 12.16
N LEU A 24 -5.25 -11.11 11.46
CA LEU A 24 -5.84 -9.93 12.10
C LEU A 24 -6.97 -10.28 13.07
N THR A 25 -7.84 -11.21 12.68
CA THR A 25 -9.03 -11.55 13.48
C THR A 25 -8.71 -12.52 14.61
N GLU A 26 -7.84 -13.50 14.37
CA GLU A 26 -7.56 -14.60 15.30
C GLU A 26 -6.49 -14.21 16.33
N ASP A 27 -5.42 -13.54 15.90
CA ASP A 27 -4.27 -13.24 16.77
C ASP A 27 -4.25 -11.79 17.26
N PHE A 28 -4.72 -10.84 16.44
CA PHE A 28 -4.71 -9.41 16.80
C PHE A 28 -6.08 -8.88 17.28
N GLY A 29 -7.14 -9.68 17.19
CA GLY A 29 -8.46 -9.34 17.73
C GLY A 29 -9.20 -8.21 16.99
N PHE A 30 -8.90 -7.98 15.71
CA PHE A 30 -9.66 -7.04 14.88
C PHE A 30 -11.07 -7.57 14.60
N ASP A 31 -12.08 -6.69 14.68
CA ASP A 31 -13.43 -7.03 14.25
C ASP A 31 -13.47 -7.08 12.71
N VAL A 32 -14.12 -8.10 12.15
CA VAL A 32 -14.35 -8.22 10.71
C VAL A 32 -15.09 -6.99 10.15
N ALA A 33 -15.94 -6.35 10.95
CA ALA A 33 -16.63 -5.12 10.58
C ALA A 33 -15.66 -3.94 10.32
N ASP A 34 -14.48 -3.97 10.94
CA ASP A 34 -13.42 -2.97 10.80
C ASP A 34 -12.39 -3.36 9.73
N ILE A 35 -12.70 -4.35 8.88
CA ILE A 35 -11.80 -4.78 7.81
C ILE A 35 -12.48 -4.65 6.44
N ARG A 36 -11.76 -4.02 5.50
CA ARG A 36 -12.15 -3.94 4.09
C ARG A 36 -11.20 -4.72 3.20
N GLN A 37 -11.69 -5.84 2.68
CA GLN A 37 -10.95 -6.69 1.76
C GLN A 37 -11.43 -6.49 0.31
N LEU A 38 -10.48 -6.31 -0.60
CA LEU A 38 -10.73 -6.22 -2.05
C LEU A 38 -10.04 -7.39 -2.75
N ARG A 39 -10.77 -8.13 -3.57
CA ARG A 39 -10.26 -9.31 -4.31
C ARG A 39 -10.89 -9.42 -5.69
N ASP A 40 -10.11 -9.81 -6.68
CA ASP A 40 -10.52 -9.86 -8.09
C ASP A 40 -11.29 -11.13 -8.48
N ASP A 41 -11.45 -12.08 -7.55
CA ASP A 41 -12.41 -13.19 -7.61
C ASP A 41 -13.82 -12.81 -7.08
N HIS A 42 -13.98 -11.61 -6.50
CA HIS A 42 -15.26 -11.11 -5.99
C HIS A 42 -15.76 -9.87 -6.75
N PRO A 43 -16.78 -10.01 -7.63
CA PRO A 43 -17.28 -8.92 -8.47
C PRO A 43 -17.71 -7.65 -7.72
N GLN A 44 -18.20 -7.77 -6.49
CA GLN A 44 -18.64 -6.63 -5.67
C GLN A 44 -17.48 -5.91 -4.96
N ARG A 45 -16.31 -6.54 -4.87
CA ARG A 45 -15.14 -6.06 -4.12
C ARG A 45 -13.89 -6.05 -4.99
N LEU A 46 -14.06 -5.82 -6.29
CA LEU A 46 -12.95 -5.79 -7.23
C LEU A 46 -11.91 -4.74 -6.80
N PRO A 47 -10.60 -5.07 -6.83
CA PRO A 47 -9.51 -4.16 -6.50
C PRO A 47 -9.20 -3.25 -7.69
N THR A 48 -10.21 -2.52 -8.16
CA THR A 48 -10.02 -1.47 -9.17
C THR A 48 -9.32 -0.27 -8.56
N ARG A 49 -8.69 0.58 -9.39
CA ARG A 49 -8.05 1.83 -8.93
C ARG A 49 -8.99 2.65 -8.07
N ARG A 50 -10.24 2.79 -8.52
CA ARG A 50 -11.30 3.52 -7.81
C ARG A 50 -11.58 2.92 -6.44
N ASN A 51 -11.72 1.59 -6.36
CA ASN A 51 -12.08 0.91 -5.11
C ASN A 51 -10.92 0.91 -4.12
N ILE A 52 -9.67 0.70 -4.58
CA ILE A 52 -8.47 0.81 -3.76
C ILE A 52 -8.39 2.23 -3.16
N ASN A 53 -8.49 3.28 -3.98
CA ASN A 53 -8.45 4.66 -3.49
C ASN A 53 -9.61 5.01 -2.53
N ALA A 54 -10.77 4.39 -2.69
CA ALA A 54 -11.88 4.55 -1.75
C ALA A 54 -11.60 3.83 -0.41
N ALA A 55 -10.97 2.65 -0.45
CA ALA A 55 -10.58 1.91 0.75
C ALA A 55 -9.46 2.62 1.52
N LEU A 56 -8.43 3.13 0.84
CA LEU A 56 -7.35 3.91 1.46
C LEU A 56 -7.91 5.14 2.20
N ARG A 57 -8.79 5.90 1.56
CA ARG A 57 -9.44 7.07 2.20
C ARG A 57 -10.31 6.68 3.38
N TRP A 58 -10.99 5.54 3.33
CA TRP A 58 -11.76 5.06 4.46
C TRP A 58 -10.85 4.66 5.64
N LEU A 59 -9.73 3.99 5.36
CA LEU A 59 -8.79 3.53 6.38
C LEU A 59 -8.26 4.70 7.21
N VAL A 60 -7.92 5.82 6.57
CA VAL A 60 -7.38 6.99 7.28
C VAL A 60 -8.46 7.98 7.74
N GLY A 61 -9.63 8.01 7.09
CA GLY A 61 -10.59 9.11 7.19
C GLY A 61 -11.25 9.32 8.55
N GLY A 62 -11.15 8.35 9.45
CA GLY A 62 -11.65 8.42 10.83
C GLY A 62 -10.58 8.24 11.90
N ALA A 63 -9.31 8.14 11.51
CA ALA A 63 -8.22 7.81 12.42
C ALA A 63 -8.03 8.89 13.49
N LYS A 64 -7.56 8.47 14.66
CA LYS A 64 -7.29 9.30 15.84
C LYS A 64 -6.00 8.86 16.52
N ALA A 65 -5.49 9.70 17.41
CA ALA A 65 -4.34 9.34 18.25
C ALA A 65 -4.64 8.05 19.03
N GLY A 66 -3.69 7.10 18.99
CA GLY A 66 -3.84 5.77 19.60
C GLY A 66 -4.40 4.69 18.66
N ASP A 67 -4.92 5.05 17.49
CA ASP A 67 -5.42 4.05 16.53
C ASP A 67 -4.26 3.30 15.86
N HIS A 68 -4.49 2.01 15.59
CA HIS A 68 -3.59 1.12 14.86
C HIS A 68 -4.23 0.73 13.52
N LEU A 69 -3.75 1.34 12.45
CA LEU A 69 -4.20 1.08 11.09
C LEU A 69 -3.26 0.09 10.42
N LEU A 70 -3.84 -0.83 9.65
CA LEU A 70 -3.08 -1.78 8.84
C LEU A 70 -3.53 -1.70 7.38
N PHE A 71 -2.55 -1.66 6.48
CA PHE A 71 -2.75 -1.77 5.05
C PHE A 71 -1.89 -2.91 4.52
N HIS A 72 -2.52 -3.90 3.89
CA HIS A 72 -1.85 -5.00 3.22
C HIS A 72 -2.23 -5.01 1.74
N TYR A 73 -1.23 -5.20 0.88
CA TYR A 73 -1.44 -5.43 -0.54
C TYR A 73 -0.55 -6.57 -1.02
N SER A 74 -1.16 -7.58 -1.63
CA SER A 74 -0.45 -8.62 -2.39
C SER A 74 -0.86 -8.55 -3.85
N GLY A 75 0.10 -8.45 -4.77
CA GLY A 75 -0.16 -8.29 -6.21
C GLY A 75 1.08 -7.96 -7.03
N HIS A 76 0.89 -7.39 -8.22
CA HIS A 76 1.99 -6.80 -8.99
C HIS A 76 2.34 -5.43 -8.44
N GLY A 77 3.65 -5.17 -8.40
CA GLY A 77 4.22 -3.84 -8.26
C GLY A 77 4.75 -3.41 -9.63
N GLY A 78 4.50 -2.17 -10.05
CA GLY A 78 5.02 -1.64 -11.30
C GLY A 78 6.17 -0.67 -11.05
N GLN A 79 7.21 -0.71 -11.90
CA GLN A 79 8.13 0.42 -12.04
C GLN A 79 7.50 1.42 -13.01
N GLY A 80 7.15 2.60 -12.51
CA GLY A 80 6.70 3.71 -13.33
C GLY A 80 7.79 4.08 -14.33
N GLY A 81 7.46 4.04 -15.63
CA GLY A 81 8.37 4.41 -16.71
C GLY A 81 8.67 5.92 -16.80
N GLY A 82 8.74 6.62 -15.67
CA GLY A 82 9.22 8.00 -15.59
C GLY A 82 10.74 8.08 -15.77
N GLU A 83 11.25 9.24 -16.16
CA GLU A 83 12.67 9.46 -16.49
C GLU A 83 13.65 9.17 -15.33
N ALA A 84 13.14 8.99 -14.11
CA ALA A 84 13.89 8.63 -12.92
C ALA A 84 13.91 7.12 -12.59
N GLY A 85 13.08 6.29 -13.23
CA GLY A 85 13.11 4.82 -13.09
C GLY A 85 12.86 4.27 -11.68
N LEU A 86 12.22 5.02 -10.78
CA LEU A 86 12.11 4.68 -9.35
C LEU A 86 10.68 4.70 -8.78
N ASP A 87 9.66 5.18 -9.48
CA ASP A 87 8.31 5.25 -8.91
C ASP A 87 7.72 3.85 -8.77
N GLU A 88 7.65 3.38 -7.54
CA GLU A 88 6.95 2.16 -7.22
C GLU A 88 5.45 2.38 -7.30
N SER A 89 4.71 1.38 -7.78
CA SER A 89 3.27 1.52 -7.92
C SER A 89 2.52 0.24 -7.60
N LEU A 90 1.34 0.39 -6.99
CA LEU A 90 0.39 -0.73 -6.90
C LEU A 90 -0.32 -0.84 -8.24
N VAL A 91 -0.49 -2.07 -8.73
CA VAL A 91 -1.13 -2.35 -10.02
C VAL A 91 -2.57 -2.85 -9.78
N PRO A 92 -3.62 -2.03 -9.96
CA PRO A 92 -5.00 -2.45 -9.76
C PRO A 92 -5.45 -3.50 -10.79
N SER A 93 -6.59 -4.16 -10.55
CA SER A 93 -7.14 -5.12 -11.52
C SER A 93 -7.54 -4.51 -12.87
N ASP A 94 -7.78 -3.19 -12.92
CA ASP A 94 -8.16 -2.42 -14.11
C ASP A 94 -7.02 -1.49 -14.61
N TYR A 95 -5.76 -1.79 -14.26
CA TYR A 95 -4.61 -0.92 -14.57
C TYR A 95 -4.45 -0.60 -16.06
N GLN A 96 -4.87 -1.49 -16.97
CA GLN A 96 -4.81 -1.25 -18.41
C GLN A 96 -5.68 -0.07 -18.86
N GLN A 97 -6.74 0.25 -18.11
CA GLN A 97 -7.65 1.37 -18.38
C GLN A 97 -7.39 2.55 -17.43
N SER A 98 -7.14 2.25 -16.16
CA SER A 98 -7.09 3.25 -15.08
C SER A 98 -5.67 3.63 -14.65
N GLY A 99 -4.64 2.93 -15.13
CA GLY A 99 -3.25 3.10 -14.71
C GLY A 99 -2.93 2.54 -13.32
N ALA A 100 -1.64 2.43 -13.01
CA ALA A 100 -1.12 2.03 -11.71
C ALA A 100 -1.17 3.19 -10.69
N ILE A 101 -1.28 2.89 -9.40
CA ILE A 101 -1.31 3.88 -8.31
C ILE A 101 0.13 4.12 -7.86
N SER A 102 0.67 5.32 -8.03
CA SER A 102 2.05 5.62 -7.65
C SER A 102 2.24 5.71 -6.13
N ASP A 103 3.47 5.52 -5.68
CA ASP A 103 3.95 5.80 -4.32
C ASP A 103 3.56 7.20 -3.82
N ASP A 104 3.66 8.24 -4.64
CA ASP A 104 3.19 9.59 -4.35
C ASP A 104 1.68 9.66 -4.05
N GLU A 105 0.88 8.88 -4.78
CA GLU A 105 -0.54 8.76 -4.52
C GLU A 105 -0.81 8.00 -3.22
N LEU A 106 -0.07 6.91 -2.96
CA LEU A 106 -0.17 6.16 -1.72
C LEU A 106 0.23 7.00 -0.51
N TRP A 107 1.35 7.73 -0.59
CA TRP A 107 1.83 8.61 0.46
C TRP A 107 0.81 9.69 0.78
N ARG A 108 0.24 10.33 -0.25
CA ARG A 108 -0.81 11.33 -0.06
C ARG A 108 -2.07 10.73 0.56
N ALA A 109 -2.45 9.51 0.17
CA ALA A 109 -3.65 8.86 0.68
C ALA A 109 -3.49 8.33 2.11
N LEU A 110 -2.30 7.83 2.47
CA LEU A 110 -2.07 7.10 3.72
C LEU A 110 -1.33 7.91 4.79
N VAL A 111 -0.37 8.75 4.38
CA VAL A 111 0.58 9.40 5.31
C VAL A 111 0.20 10.85 5.56
N ARG A 112 -0.12 11.62 4.50
CA ARG A 112 -0.42 13.07 4.63
C ARG A 112 -1.56 13.37 5.61
N GLY A 113 -2.57 12.51 5.67
CA GLY A 113 -3.75 12.68 6.51
C GLY A 113 -3.68 11.96 7.87
N LEU A 114 -2.58 11.26 8.17
CA LEU A 114 -2.48 10.46 9.38
C LEU A 114 -2.32 11.36 10.63
N PRO A 115 -3.20 11.27 11.63
CA PRO A 115 -3.12 12.14 12.80
C PRO A 115 -1.92 11.78 13.67
N GLN A 116 -1.38 12.80 14.34
CA GLN A 116 -0.30 12.58 15.30
C GLN A 116 -0.72 11.57 16.38
N GLY A 117 0.14 10.58 16.62
CA GLY A 117 -0.11 9.54 17.61
C GLY A 117 -0.90 8.34 17.08
N ALA A 118 -1.40 8.36 15.84
CA ALA A 118 -1.85 7.15 15.16
C ALA A 118 -0.65 6.36 14.61
N ARG A 119 -0.79 5.04 14.50
CA ARG A 119 0.20 4.16 13.89
C ARG A 119 -0.38 3.51 12.64
N LEU A 120 0.32 3.66 11.52
CA LEU A 120 0.02 2.94 10.29
C LEU A 120 1.11 1.89 10.04
N THR A 121 0.71 0.63 9.88
CA THR A 121 1.57 -0.47 9.44
C THR A 121 1.20 -0.84 8.00
N VAL A 122 2.18 -0.85 7.11
CA VAL A 122 1.98 -1.16 5.68
C VAL A 122 2.80 -2.38 5.34
N LEU A 123 2.14 -3.40 4.78
CA LEU A 123 2.76 -4.63 4.30
C LEU A 123 2.48 -4.77 2.80
N LEU A 124 3.54 -4.86 2.00
CA LEU A 124 3.43 -4.95 0.55
C LEU A 124 4.13 -6.22 0.08
N ASP A 125 3.34 -7.16 -0.44
CA ASP A 125 3.81 -8.35 -1.13
C ASP A 125 3.68 -8.14 -2.65
N CYS A 126 4.60 -7.34 -3.18
CA CYS A 126 4.68 -7.06 -4.60
C CYS A 126 6.10 -7.21 -5.13
N GLY A 127 6.23 -7.70 -6.37
CA GLY A 127 7.49 -8.17 -6.96
C GLY A 127 8.55 -7.11 -7.30
N HIS A 128 8.53 -5.93 -6.66
CA HIS A 128 9.56 -4.89 -6.81
C HIS A 128 9.97 -4.37 -5.41
N GLN A 129 11.28 -4.21 -5.18
CA GLN A 129 11.93 -4.04 -3.85
C GLN A 129 12.40 -2.59 -3.56
N GLY A 130 11.62 -1.59 -3.92
CA GLY A 130 11.82 -0.19 -3.52
C GLY A 130 10.94 0.18 -2.32
N ALA A 131 10.90 1.47 -2.00
CA ALA A 131 10.11 2.01 -0.92
C ALA A 131 8.81 2.65 -1.44
N ALA A 132 7.73 1.87 -1.54
CA ALA A 132 6.43 2.31 -2.06
C ALA A 132 5.77 3.46 -1.28
N LEU A 133 6.32 3.82 -0.13
CA LEU A 133 6.02 5.03 0.59
C LEU A 133 7.37 5.67 0.81
N GLU A 134 7.62 6.85 0.24
CA GLU A 134 8.87 7.62 0.41
C GLU A 134 9.09 8.03 1.88
N LEU A 135 9.36 7.06 2.75
CA LEU A 135 9.55 7.24 4.17
C LEU A 135 11.00 7.65 4.44
N PRO A 136 11.25 8.56 5.39
CA PRO A 136 12.58 9.13 5.62
C PRO A 136 13.59 8.11 6.20
N TYR A 137 13.14 6.96 6.65
CA TYR A 137 13.97 5.92 7.27
C TYR A 137 13.63 4.57 6.61
N HIS A 138 14.67 3.88 6.15
CA HIS A 138 14.59 2.56 5.56
C HIS A 138 15.42 1.59 6.41
N LEU A 139 14.79 0.51 6.85
CA LEU A 139 15.46 -0.58 7.54
C LEU A 139 15.52 -1.78 6.60
N SER A 140 16.73 -2.21 6.23
CA SER A 140 16.96 -3.40 5.41
C SER A 140 17.41 -4.55 6.29
N LEU A 141 16.74 -5.69 6.22
CA LEU A 141 17.18 -6.92 6.88
C LEU A 141 18.25 -7.59 6.00
N LEU A 142 19.38 -7.91 6.60
CA LEU A 142 20.51 -8.59 5.97
C LEU A 142 20.53 -10.08 6.39
N GLU A 143 21.28 -10.88 5.64
CA GLU A 143 21.56 -12.26 6.05
C GLU A 143 22.17 -12.33 7.45
N GLY A 144 21.80 -13.36 8.21
CA GLY A 144 22.27 -13.55 9.58
C GLY A 144 21.51 -12.73 10.64
N GLY A 145 20.39 -12.10 10.28
CA GLY A 145 19.53 -11.37 11.23
C GLY A 145 20.06 -9.98 11.60
N LEU A 146 21.04 -9.47 10.85
CA LEU A 146 21.49 -8.08 10.96
C LEU A 146 20.49 -7.15 10.26
N ALA A 147 20.45 -5.89 10.66
CA ALA A 147 19.63 -4.87 10.01
C ALA A 147 20.44 -3.60 9.77
N GLU A 148 20.29 -3.01 8.59
CA GLU A 148 20.90 -1.74 8.20
C GLU A 148 19.85 -0.63 8.17
N LEU A 149 20.08 0.45 8.92
CA LEU A 149 19.24 1.64 8.89
C LEU A 149 19.85 2.69 7.97
N ARG A 150 19.10 3.05 6.92
CA ARG A 150 19.45 4.13 5.98
C ARG A 150 18.46 5.27 6.12
N ARG A 151 18.95 6.50 6.05
CA ARG A 151 18.09 7.70 5.99
C ARG A 151 17.93 8.10 4.53
N GLY A 152 16.71 8.09 4.04
CA GLY A 152 16.37 8.57 2.70
C GLY A 152 16.36 10.10 2.63
N PRO A 153 16.38 10.69 1.43
CA PRO A 153 16.07 12.11 1.28
C PRO A 153 14.68 12.39 1.87
N ARG A 154 14.51 13.56 2.49
CA ARG A 154 13.20 13.98 2.99
C ARG A 154 12.28 14.13 1.77
N PRO A 155 11.05 13.56 1.74
CA PRO A 155 10.14 13.80 0.63
C PRO A 155 10.02 15.31 0.46
N ALA A 156 10.15 15.79 -0.78
CA ALA A 156 10.08 17.21 -1.07
C ALA A 156 8.72 17.70 -0.54
N ALA A 157 8.74 18.58 0.46
CA ALA A 157 7.55 19.33 0.80
C ALA A 157 7.10 19.97 -0.52
N ASP A 158 5.84 19.73 -0.92
CA ASP A 158 5.18 20.35 -2.06
C ASP A 158 5.83 21.71 -2.33
N GLY A 159 6.32 21.92 -3.56
CA GLY A 159 6.88 23.19 -4.02
C GLY A 159 5.85 24.31 -3.95
N GLY A 160 5.52 24.73 -2.73
CA GLY A 160 4.90 25.99 -2.43
C GLY A 160 5.89 27.04 -2.87
N GLY A 161 5.60 27.64 -4.02
CA GLY A 161 6.23 28.89 -4.38
C GLY A 161 6.15 29.81 -3.17
N GLU A 162 7.32 30.33 -2.79
CA GLU A 162 7.40 31.52 -1.97
C GLU A 162 6.45 32.57 -2.56
N VAL A 163 5.40 32.89 -1.81
CA VAL A 163 4.92 34.26 -1.80
C VAL A 163 5.68 34.94 -0.68
N CYS A 164 6.79 35.55 -1.11
CA CYS A 164 7.67 36.57 -0.50
C CYS A 164 9.14 36.16 -0.62
#